data_AF-A0A0A9ZEP1-F1
#
_entry.id   AF-A0A0A9ZEP1-F1
#
_cell.length_a   1.000
_cell.length_b   1.000
_cell.length_c   1.000
_cell.angle_alpha   90.00
_cell.angle_beta   90.00
_cell.angle_gamma   90.00
#
_symmetry.space_group_name_H-M   'P 1'
#
loop_
_entity.id
_entity.type
_entity.pdbx_description
1 polymer ?
#
loop_
_entity_poly.entity_id
_entity_poly.type
_entity_poly.pdbx_seq_one_letter_code
_entity_poly.pdbx_strand_id
1 'polypeptide(L)'
;LRGSFISKIFGKTKRLKDTAFGVDRDYPEDVRAVRKKLFPIRKEIVRANRNLRIVIRSDIMTVGKEKFSWSDAIGITNNGKEGTQKLSEIVGVDMAQKVASLRSAGESLPVTEQRQGAGGS
;
A
#
# COMPACT_ATOMS: atom_id res chain seq x y z
N LEU A 1 11.59 -24.56 0.22
CA LEU A 1 12.93 -24.28 -0.34
C LEU A 1 12.99 -23.13 -1.37
N ARG A 2 11.96 -22.85 -2.19
CA ARG A 2 11.97 -21.75 -3.20
C ARG A 2 12.06 -20.31 -2.67
N GLY A 3 11.53 -20.02 -1.47
CA GLY A 3 11.53 -18.65 -0.91
C GLY A 3 12.91 -18.10 -0.55
N SER A 4 13.90 -18.97 -0.29
CA SER A 4 15.28 -18.60 0.07
C SER A 4 16.05 -17.98 -1.12
N PHE A 5 15.91 -18.56 -2.31
CA PHE A 5 16.63 -18.09 -3.50
C PHE A 5 16.11 -16.73 -3.99
N ILE A 6 14.79 -16.58 -4.11
CA ILE A 6 14.16 -15.30 -4.48
C ILE A 6 14.56 -14.20 -3.48
N SER A 7 14.55 -14.49 -2.18
CA SER A 7 14.97 -13.51 -1.16
C SER A 7 16.44 -13.09 -1.31
N LYS A 8 17.34 -14.00 -1.72
CA LYS A 8 18.74 -13.67 -2.00
C LYS A 8 18.89 -12.74 -3.21
N ILE A 9 18.10 -12.95 -4.28
CA ILE A 9 18.07 -12.06 -5.45
C ILE A 9 17.59 -10.66 -5.07
N PHE A 10 16.44 -10.56 -4.40
CA PHE A 10 15.89 -9.28 -3.93
C PHE A 10 16.81 -8.58 -2.91
N GLY A 11 17.67 -9.31 -2.20
CA GLY A 11 18.71 -8.72 -1.36
C GLY A 11 19.77 -7.95 -2.15
N LYS A 12 20.03 -8.34 -3.41
CA LYS A 12 21.04 -7.73 -4.29
C LYS A 12 20.48 -6.59 -5.14
N THR A 13 19.16 -6.50 -5.32
CA THR A 13 18.51 -5.41 -6.06
C THR A 13 18.61 -4.05 -5.38
N LYS A 14 19.06 -4.00 -4.11
CA LYS A 14 19.45 -2.74 -3.45
C LYS A 14 20.47 -1.90 -4.24
N ARG A 15 21.29 -2.54 -5.09
CA ARG A 15 22.26 -1.85 -5.96
C ARG A 15 21.60 -1.11 -7.13
N LEU A 16 20.33 -1.37 -7.40
CA LEU A 16 19.51 -0.67 -8.40
C LEU A 16 18.81 0.56 -7.80
N LYS A 17 18.96 0.78 -6.48
CA LYS A 17 18.51 2.02 -5.85
C LYS A 17 19.21 3.19 -6.55
N ASP A 18 18.45 4.20 -6.93
CA ASP A 18 18.90 5.38 -7.72
C ASP A 18 19.06 5.15 -9.23
N THR A 19 18.57 3.99 -9.74
CA THR A 19 18.33 3.78 -11.17
C THR A 19 16.84 3.93 -11.50
N ALA A 20 16.49 4.02 -12.79
CA ALA A 20 15.10 4.01 -13.26
C ALA A 20 14.43 2.62 -13.16
N PHE A 21 15.13 1.60 -12.67
CA PHE A 21 14.65 0.22 -12.64
C PHE A 21 14.26 -0.22 -11.22
N GLY A 22 13.00 -0.67 -11.09
CA GLY A 22 12.48 -1.30 -9.88
C GLY A 22 12.19 -2.78 -10.13
N VAL A 23 12.62 -3.64 -9.20
CA VAL A 23 12.27 -5.06 -9.21
C VAL A 23 11.22 -5.28 -8.13
N ASP A 24 9.99 -5.65 -8.52
CA ASP A 24 8.96 -6.14 -7.60
C ASP A 24 8.68 -7.63 -7.87
N ARG A 25 8.12 -8.31 -6.88
CA ARG A 25 7.56 -9.65 -7.10
C ARG A 25 6.30 -9.54 -7.93
N ASP A 26 6.12 -10.49 -8.84
CA ASP A 26 4.85 -10.60 -9.57
C ASP A 26 3.78 -11.17 -8.62
N TYR A 27 3.06 -10.25 -8.00
CA TYR A 27 1.92 -10.57 -7.13
C TYR A 27 0.63 -10.61 -7.96
N PRO A 28 -0.34 -11.46 -7.58
CA PRO A 28 -1.68 -11.42 -8.19
C PRO A 28 -2.38 -10.07 -7.92
N GLU A 29 -3.40 -9.75 -8.72
CA GLU A 29 -4.01 -8.41 -8.75
C GLU A 29 -4.66 -8.02 -7.42
N ASP A 30 -5.25 -8.97 -6.71
CA ASP A 30 -5.79 -8.81 -5.36
C ASP A 30 -4.71 -8.31 -4.37
N VAL A 31 -3.54 -8.94 -4.38
CA VAL A 31 -2.40 -8.54 -3.54
C VAL A 31 -1.85 -7.19 -3.98
N ARG A 32 -1.80 -6.89 -5.29
CA ARG A 32 -1.40 -5.58 -5.79
C ARG A 32 -2.36 -4.48 -5.35
N ALA A 33 -3.67 -4.74 -5.39
CA ALA A 33 -4.70 -3.79 -4.95
C ALA A 33 -4.54 -3.43 -3.48
N VAL A 34 -4.36 -4.43 -2.61
CA VAL A 34 -4.08 -4.21 -1.18
C VAL A 34 -2.79 -3.40 -0.99
N ARG A 35 -1.71 -3.74 -1.71
CA ARG A 35 -0.43 -3.00 -1.63
C ARG A 35 -0.59 -1.53 -2.02
N LYS A 36 -1.38 -1.21 -3.07
CA LYS A 36 -1.68 0.17 -3.48
C LYS A 36 -2.30 0.99 -2.33
N LYS A 37 -3.00 0.35 -1.40
CA LYS A 37 -3.58 1.01 -0.20
C LYS A 37 -2.59 1.05 0.97
N LEU A 38 -1.85 -0.04 1.22
CA LEU A 38 -0.90 -0.11 2.34
C LEU A 38 0.34 0.78 2.17
N PHE A 39 0.84 1.00 0.94
CA PHE A 39 2.01 1.83 0.72
C PHE A 39 1.81 3.31 1.12
N PRO A 40 0.71 3.99 0.74
CA PRO A 40 0.39 5.32 1.25
C PRO A 40 0.26 5.40 2.77
N ILE A 41 -0.32 4.37 3.41
CA ILE A 41 -0.41 4.32 4.87
C ILE A 41 0.98 4.22 5.48
N ARG A 42 1.84 3.33 4.96
CA ARG A 42 3.25 3.25 5.39
C ARG A 42 3.97 4.59 5.24
N LYS A 43 3.77 5.31 4.14
CA LYS A 43 4.37 6.63 3.93
C LYS A 43 3.94 7.61 5.02
N GLU A 44 2.66 7.58 5.39
CA GLU A 44 2.10 8.39 6.47
C GLU A 44 2.69 8.03 7.84
N ILE A 45 2.79 6.74 8.15
CA ILE A 45 3.40 6.28 9.41
C ILE A 45 4.86 6.72 9.50
N VAL A 46 5.65 6.56 8.43
CA VAL A 46 7.06 7.00 8.42
C VAL A 46 7.17 8.51 8.57
N ARG A 47 6.19 9.27 8.05
CA ARG A 47 6.12 10.73 8.21
C ARG A 47 5.85 11.11 9.67
N ALA A 48 4.90 10.45 10.31
CA ALA A 48 4.51 10.72 11.70
C ALA A 48 5.54 10.21 12.72
N ASN A 49 6.07 9.01 12.52
CA ASN A 49 7.00 8.36 13.43
C ASN A 49 8.06 7.54 12.68
N ARG A 50 9.25 8.13 12.53
CA ARG A 50 10.38 7.51 11.82
C ARG A 50 11.02 6.33 12.55
N ASN A 51 10.73 6.15 13.84
CA ASN A 51 11.32 5.10 14.67
C ASN A 51 10.59 3.76 14.54
N LEU A 52 9.40 3.75 13.93
CA LEU A 52 8.63 2.52 13.75
C LEU A 52 9.18 1.67 12.62
N ARG A 53 9.49 0.42 12.94
CA ARG A 53 9.85 -0.59 11.93
C ARG A 53 8.58 -1.08 11.24
N ILE A 54 8.45 -0.75 9.96
CA ILE A 54 7.31 -1.14 9.13
C ILE A 54 7.78 -2.02 7.99
N VAL A 55 7.12 -3.17 7.81
CA VAL A 55 7.39 -4.11 6.72
C VAL A 55 6.09 -4.44 6.00
N ILE A 56 6.06 -4.31 4.68
CA ILE A 56 4.95 -4.81 3.85
C ILE A 56 5.44 -6.04 3.11
N ARG A 57 4.74 -7.16 3.27
CA ARG A 57 5.02 -8.42 2.58
C ARG A 57 3.71 -9.02 2.11
N SER A 58 3.63 -9.32 0.81
CA SER A 58 2.35 -9.68 0.19
C SER A 58 1.34 -8.54 0.40
N ASP A 59 0.20 -8.87 1.00
CA ASP A 59 -0.99 -8.10 1.35
C ASP A 59 -1.02 -7.71 2.84
N ILE A 60 0.06 -7.96 3.58
CA ILE A 60 0.14 -7.70 5.03
C ILE A 60 1.20 -6.63 5.31
N MET A 61 0.82 -5.62 6.09
CA MET A 61 1.70 -4.64 6.71
C MET A 61 1.93 -5.00 8.18
N THR A 62 3.18 -5.13 8.60
CA THR A 62 3.57 -5.33 10.00
C THR A 62 4.14 -4.03 10.55
N VAL A 63 3.59 -3.57 11.68
CA VAL A 63 4.07 -2.39 12.44
C VAL A 63 4.38 -2.86 13.85
N GLY A 64 5.66 -2.92 14.21
CA GLY A 64 6.08 -3.54 15.47
C GLY A 64 5.72 -5.03 15.52
N LYS A 65 4.84 -5.42 16.46
CA LYS A 65 4.33 -6.80 16.60
C LYS A 65 2.96 -7.01 15.93
N GLU A 66 2.33 -5.94 15.48
CA GLU A 66 0.95 -5.96 14.99
C GLU A 66 0.91 -6.13 13.48
N LYS A 67 -0.10 -6.85 13.01
CA LYS A 67 -0.32 -7.13 11.59
C LYS A 67 -1.60 -6.45 11.13
N PHE A 68 -1.50 -5.80 9.99
CA PHE A 68 -2.57 -5.09 9.34
C PHE A 68 -2.74 -5.57 7.90
N SER A 69 -3.97 -5.68 7.44
CA SER A 69 -4.32 -5.89 6.04
C SER A 69 -5.36 -4.85 5.62
N TRP A 70 -5.82 -4.91 4.37
CA TRP A 70 -6.84 -4.01 3.84
C TRP A 70 -8.10 -4.80 3.46
N SER A 71 -9.25 -4.22 3.76
CA SER A 71 -10.57 -4.64 3.31
C SER A 71 -11.27 -3.43 2.69
N ASP A 72 -11.87 -3.57 1.51
CA ASP A 72 -12.57 -2.44 0.89
C ASP A 72 -13.83 -2.02 1.65
N ALA A 73 -14.44 -2.93 2.41
CA ALA A 73 -15.61 -2.64 3.24
C ALA A 73 -15.26 -1.78 4.47
N ILE A 74 -14.16 -2.09 5.15
CA ILE A 74 -13.81 -1.51 6.46
C ILE A 74 -12.65 -0.51 6.35
N GLY A 75 -11.71 -0.74 5.44
CA GLY A 75 -10.42 -0.05 5.33
C GLY A 75 -9.30 -0.90 5.92
N ILE A 76 -8.49 -0.31 6.80
CA ILE A 76 -7.42 -1.05 7.45
C ILE A 76 -8.00 -2.01 8.50
N THR A 77 -7.52 -3.24 8.52
CA THR A 77 -7.97 -4.25 9.48
C THR A 77 -6.81 -4.81 10.28
N ASN A 78 -7.07 -5.18 11.53
CA ASN A 78 -6.17 -5.93 12.40
C ASN A 78 -6.88 -7.24 12.78
N ASN A 79 -6.29 -8.38 12.40
CA ASN A 79 -6.89 -9.71 12.62
C ASN A 79 -8.36 -9.82 12.14
N GLY A 80 -8.66 -9.20 10.98
CA GLY A 80 -9.99 -9.24 10.35
C GLY A 80 -11.02 -8.25 10.93
N LYS A 81 -10.66 -7.45 11.93
CA LYS A 81 -11.53 -6.41 12.52
C LYS A 81 -11.07 -5.02 12.13
N GLU A 82 -11.92 -4.01 12.36
CA GLU A 82 -11.55 -2.59 12.25
C GLU A 82 -10.21 -2.35 12.97
N GLY A 83 -9.23 -1.82 12.24
CA GLY A 83 -7.85 -1.69 12.71
C GLY A 83 -7.37 -0.25 12.86
N THR A 84 -8.17 0.75 12.52
CA THR A 84 -7.75 2.16 12.50
C THR A 84 -7.39 2.63 13.89
N GLN A 85 -8.23 2.34 14.89
CA GLN A 85 -7.95 2.74 16.28
C GLN A 85 -6.62 2.16 16.76
N LYS A 86 -6.42 0.84 16.55
CA LYS A 86 -5.19 0.16 16.94
C LYS A 86 -3.97 0.71 16.20
N LEU A 87 -4.13 1.07 14.94
CA LEU A 87 -3.06 1.70 14.17
C LEU A 87 -2.71 3.08 14.74
N SER A 88 -3.70 3.93 15.00
CA SER A 88 -3.50 5.26 15.57
C SER A 88 -2.77 5.19 16.92
N GLU A 89 -3.12 4.23 17.78
CA GLU A 89 -2.44 3.97 19.06
C GLU A 89 -0.95 3.65 18.88
N ILE A 90 -0.60 2.79 17.92
CA ILE A 90 0.79 2.38 17.69
C ILE A 90 1.61 3.52 17.08
N VAL A 91 1.00 4.27 16.16
CA VAL A 91 1.68 5.36 15.46
C VAL A 91 1.85 6.58 16.36
N GLY A 92 0.89 6.81 17.26
CA GLY A 92 0.83 7.98 18.14
C GLY A 92 0.14 9.21 17.52
N VAL A 93 -0.54 9.03 16.38
CA VAL A 93 -1.32 10.09 15.71
C VAL A 93 -2.61 9.49 15.15
N ASP A 94 -3.63 10.31 14.95
CA ASP A 94 -4.87 9.85 14.31
C ASP A 94 -4.65 9.52 12.83
N MET A 95 -4.95 8.27 12.47
CA MET A 95 -4.83 7.73 11.11
C MET A 95 -6.18 7.66 10.38
N ALA A 96 -7.29 8.02 11.02
CA ALA A 96 -8.65 7.82 10.49
C ALA A 96 -8.88 8.52 9.16
N GLN A 97 -8.49 9.79 9.06
CA GLN A 97 -8.64 10.55 7.81
C GLN A 97 -7.85 9.92 6.66
N LYS A 98 -6.64 9.42 6.94
CA LYS A 98 -5.81 8.78 5.91
C LYS A 98 -6.46 7.50 5.41
N VAL A 99 -6.94 6.65 6.31
CA VAL A 99 -7.64 5.41 5.98
C VAL A 99 -8.90 5.72 5.18
N ALA A 100 -9.71 6.69 5.61
CA ALA A 100 -10.92 7.11 4.91
C ALA A 100 -10.63 7.58 3.47
N SER A 101 -9.62 8.45 3.28
CA SER A 101 -9.26 8.94 1.94
C SER A 101 -8.89 7.82 0.95
N LEU A 102 -8.28 6.74 1.44
CA LEU A 102 -7.85 5.62 0.61
C LEU A 102 -9.00 4.68 0.25
N ARG A 103 -10.09 4.67 1.03
CA ARG A 103 -11.32 3.95 0.67
C ARG A 103 -11.98 4.63 -0.52
N SER A 104 -12.17 5.94 -0.48
CA SER A 104 -12.83 6.72 -1.54
C SER A 104 -12.00 6.83 -2.83
N ALA A 105 -10.67 6.78 -2.75
CA ALA A 105 -9.80 6.86 -3.93
C ALA A 105 -9.89 5.64 -4.89
N GLY A 106 -10.74 4.65 -4.60
CA GLY A 106 -11.06 3.54 -5.50
C GLY A 106 -12.19 3.83 -6.51
N GLU A 107 -12.94 4.92 -6.33
CA GLU A 107 -14.08 5.32 -7.18
C GLU A 107 -13.72 6.49 -8.13
N SER A 108 -12.54 6.46 -8.77
CA SER A 108 -12.31 7.36 -9.90
C SER A 108 -13.05 6.83 -11.13
N LEU A 109 -14.15 7.50 -11.49
CA LEU A 109 -14.96 7.33 -12.69
C LEU A 109 -14.10 7.16 -13.97
N PRO A 110 -14.60 6.44 -15.00
CA PRO A 110 -13.91 6.35 -16.28
C PRO A 110 -13.81 7.74 -16.91
N VAL A 111 -12.60 8.08 -17.37
CA VAL A 111 -12.36 9.29 -18.17
C VAL A 111 -13.14 9.14 -19.47
N THR A 112 -14.27 9.83 -19.59
CA THR A 112 -14.97 9.99 -20.86
C THR A 112 -14.05 10.75 -21.81
N GLU A 113 -13.50 10.04 -22.79
CA GLU A 113 -12.78 10.57 -23.93
C GLU A 113 -13.74 11.46 -24.75
N GLN A 114 -13.77 12.76 -24.46
CA GLN A 114 -14.37 13.74 -25.36
C GLN A 114 -13.42 13.93 -26.56
N ARG A 115 -13.65 13.15 -27.61
CA ARG A 115 -13.12 13.45 -28.94
C ARG A 115 -13.77 14.73 -29.45
N GLN A 116 -12.97 15.78 -29.56
CA GLN A 116 -13.27 16.94 -30.39
C GLN A 116 -13.32 16.49 -31.85
N GLY A 117 -14.52 16.38 -32.42
CA GLY A 117 -14.72 16.35 -33.86
C GLY A 117 -14.71 17.79 -34.36
N ALA A 118 -13.57 18.23 -34.88
CA ALA A 118 -13.44 19.45 -35.65
C ALA A 118 -14.28 19.34 -36.93
N GLY A 119 -15.07 20.38 -37.20
CA GLY A 119 -15.82 20.54 -38.44
C GLY A 119 -14.89 20.63 -39.66
N GLY A 120 -15.42 20.18 -40.79
CA GLY A 120 -14.73 20.29 -42.08
C GLY A 120 -15.56 19.68 -43.19
N SER A 121 -16.53 20.45 -43.69
CA SER A 121 -16.73 20.79 -45.11
C SER A 121 -18.04 21.54 -45.27
#